data_AF-A0A396J827-F1
#
_entry.id   AF-A0A396J827-F1
#
_cell.length_a   1.000
_cell.length_b   1.000
_cell.length_c   1.000
_cell.angle_alpha   90.00
_cell.angle_beta   90.00
_cell.angle_gamma   90.00
#
_symmetry.space_group_name_H-M   'P 1'
#
loop_
_entity.id
_entity.type
_entity.pdbx_description
1 polymer ?
#
loop_
_entity_poly.entity_id
_entity_poly.type
_entity_poly.pdbx_seq_one_letter_code
_entity_poly.pdbx_strand_id
1 'polypeptide(L)'
;MKILHCVENFNGVKDERCEATIPFYIPNLRDQSMSAQFPQGFLGITLMEQPNKYYFIIRDHKLIVEADSSILTIIEKLQSYKSKVAHNCEGLQYNLGDF
;
A
#
# COMPACT_ATOMS: atom_id res chain seq x y z
N MET A 1 1.55 23.34 9.02
CA MET A 1 2.22 23.96 7.87
C MET A 1 3.52 24.67 8.30
N LYS A 2 4.50 23.92 8.83
CA LYS A 2 5.85 24.44 9.17
C LYS A 2 6.96 23.68 8.42
N ILE A 3 6.73 22.39 8.18
CA ILE A 3 7.64 21.49 7.45
C ILE A 3 7.90 22.00 6.02
N LEU A 4 6.85 22.44 5.31
CA LEU A 4 6.96 22.96 3.92
C LEU A 4 7.93 24.14 3.80
N HIS A 5 7.86 25.08 4.75
CA HIS A 5 8.68 26.28 4.71
C HIS A 5 10.17 25.98 4.97
N CYS A 6 10.48 24.95 5.76
CA CYS A 6 11.86 24.54 5.97
C CYS A 6 12.48 23.98 4.69
N VAL A 7 11.77 23.11 3.96
CA VAL A 7 12.29 22.46 2.74
C VAL A 7 12.54 23.48 1.63
N GLU A 8 11.65 24.46 1.47
CA GLU A 8 11.82 25.56 0.51
C GLU A 8 13.06 26.42 0.84
N ASN A 9 13.36 26.64 2.12
CA ASN A 9 14.54 27.40 2.56
C ASN A 9 15.87 26.64 2.31
N PHE A 10 15.82 25.33 2.07
CA PHE A 10 16.98 24.52 1.68
C PHE A 10 17.11 24.35 0.16
N ASN A 11 16.43 25.17 -0.65
CA ASN A 11 16.36 25.06 -2.11
C ASN A 11 15.68 23.76 -2.60
N GLY A 12 14.83 23.15 -1.77
CA GLY A 12 14.04 22.00 -2.21
C GLY A 12 13.07 22.41 -3.32
N VAL A 13 13.09 21.69 -4.44
CA VAL A 13 12.19 21.92 -5.56
C VAL A 13 10.96 21.03 -5.37
N LYS A 14 9.79 21.65 -5.33
CA LYS A 14 8.53 20.93 -5.29
C LYS A 14 8.33 20.22 -6.63
N ASP A 15 8.14 18.91 -6.58
CA ASP A 15 8.03 18.07 -7.78
C ASP A 15 6.55 17.79 -8.07
N GLU A 16 6.02 16.70 -7.51
CA GLU A 16 4.66 16.22 -7.80
C GLU A 16 3.85 15.94 -6.53
N ARG A 17 2.54 15.69 -6.71
CA ARG A 17 1.69 15.14 -5.65
C ARG A 17 1.90 13.63 -5.63
N CYS A 18 2.02 13.06 -4.43
CA CYS A 18 2.03 11.62 -4.25
C CYS A 18 0.75 11.17 -3.57
N GLU A 19 0.22 10.02 -3.98
CA GLU A 19 -0.94 9.40 -3.35
C GLU A 19 -0.71 7.90 -3.21
N ALA A 20 -1.07 7.37 -2.04
CA ALA A 20 -1.04 5.94 -1.77
C ALA A 20 -2.32 5.48 -1.10
N THR A 21 -2.86 4.36 -1.58
CA THR A 21 -3.98 3.65 -0.93
C THR A 21 -3.42 2.44 -0.21
N ILE A 22 -3.72 2.34 1.08
CA ILE A 22 -3.19 1.32 1.99
C ILE A 22 -4.36 0.57 2.65
N PRO A 23 -4.96 -0.41 1.97
CA PRO A 23 -5.98 -1.29 2.53
C PRO A 23 -5.43 -2.40 3.41
N PHE A 24 -6.14 -2.75 4.48
CA PHE A 24 -5.89 -3.94 5.29
C PHE A 24 -6.89 -5.06 4.94
N TYR A 25 -6.37 -6.22 4.60
CA TYR A 25 -7.15 -7.40 4.22
C TYR A 25 -7.06 -8.49 5.28
N ILE A 26 -8.19 -9.16 5.49
CA ILE A 26 -8.30 -10.37 6.32
C ILE A 26 -8.82 -11.54 5.48
N PRO A 27 -8.36 -12.77 5.73
CA PRO A 27 -8.78 -13.92 4.96
C PRO A 27 -10.27 -14.22 5.21
N ASN A 28 -10.97 -14.58 4.15
CA ASN A 28 -12.34 -15.05 4.21
C ASN A 28 -12.33 -16.59 4.26
N LEU A 29 -12.02 -17.15 5.43
CA LEU A 29 -11.93 -18.59 5.62
C LEU A 29 -13.34 -19.19 5.76
N ARG A 30 -13.65 -20.18 4.92
CA ARG A 30 -14.87 -20.99 5.07
C ARG A 30 -14.78 -21.94 6.27
N ASP A 31 -13.57 -22.43 6.55
CA ASP A 31 -13.26 -23.27 7.70
C ASP A 31 -12.18 -22.61 8.56
N GLN A 32 -12.52 -22.32 9.82
CA GLN A 32 -11.61 -21.67 10.77
C GLN A 32 -10.46 -22.58 11.22
N SER A 33 -10.60 -23.91 11.05
CA SER A 33 -9.54 -24.88 11.36
C SER A 33 -8.29 -24.67 10.49
N MET A 34 -8.44 -24.04 9.32
CA MET A 34 -7.36 -23.77 8.38
C MET A 34 -6.59 -22.47 8.65
N SER A 35 -6.93 -21.73 9.71
CA SER A 35 -6.31 -20.43 10.02
C SER A 35 -4.79 -20.49 10.09
N ALA A 36 -4.21 -21.54 10.68
CA ALA A 36 -2.76 -21.67 10.79
C ALA A 36 -2.02 -21.88 9.45
N GLN A 37 -2.72 -22.21 8.36
CA GLN A 37 -2.11 -22.53 7.06
C GLN A 37 -1.98 -21.33 6.12
N PHE A 38 -2.67 -20.23 6.40
CA PHE A 38 -2.71 -19.06 5.53
C PHE A 38 -2.36 -17.77 6.29
N PRO A 39 -1.83 -16.76 5.58
CA PRO A 39 -1.64 -15.44 6.17
C PRO A 39 -2.93 -14.91 6.80
N GLN A 40 -2.86 -14.52 8.08
CA GLN A 40 -4.01 -14.00 8.83
C GLN A 40 -4.42 -12.57 8.42
N GLY A 41 -3.66 -11.98 7.52
CA GLY A 41 -3.97 -10.75 6.84
C GLY A 41 -2.73 -10.20 6.15
N PHE A 42 -2.95 -9.17 5.33
CA PHE A 42 -1.87 -8.44 4.69
C PHE A 42 -2.26 -6.97 4.54
N LEU A 43 -1.24 -6.13 4.41
CA LEU A 43 -1.41 -4.75 3.97
C LEU A 43 -1.26 -4.71 2.44
N GLY A 44 -2.22 -4.12 1.77
CA GLY A 44 -2.10 -3.74 0.37
C GLY A 44 -1.49 -2.36 0.23
N ILE A 45 -0.77 -2.10 -0.85
CA ILE A 45 -0.32 -0.77 -1.21
C ILE A 45 -0.48 -0.58 -2.72
N THR A 46 -1.18 0.49 -3.09
CA THR A 46 -1.19 1.05 -4.45
C THR A 46 -0.54 2.43 -4.40
N LEU A 47 0.32 2.72 -5.38
CA LEU A 47 1.04 3.99 -5.51
C LEU A 47 0.62 4.68 -6.81
N MET A 48 0.34 5.98 -6.76
CA MET A 48 -0.04 6.76 -7.95
C MET A 48 1.01 6.71 -9.05
N GLU A 49 2.28 6.69 -8.67
CA GLU A 49 3.45 6.68 -9.56
C GLU A 49 3.60 5.34 -10.29
N GLN A 50 2.96 4.28 -9.79
CA GLN A 50 3.03 2.92 -10.33
C GLN A 50 1.64 2.27 -10.37
N PRO A 51 0.71 2.77 -11.21
CA PRO A 51 -0.69 2.37 -11.18
C PRO A 51 -0.92 0.91 -11.59
N ASN A 52 0.04 0.31 -12.29
CA ASN A 52 -0.03 -1.09 -12.74
C ASN A 52 0.52 -2.07 -11.69
N LYS A 53 0.99 -1.59 -10.55
CA LYS A 53 1.57 -2.43 -9.50
C LYS A 53 0.72 -2.43 -8.25
N TYR A 54 0.80 -3.54 -7.53
CA TYR A 54 0.22 -3.73 -6.22
C TYR A 54 1.21 -4.45 -5.33
N TYR A 55 1.34 -3.99 -4.09
CA TYR A 55 2.26 -4.59 -3.13
C TYR A 55 1.50 -5.20 -1.95
N PHE A 56 1.89 -6.41 -1.58
CA PHE A 56 1.43 -7.09 -0.38
C PHE A 56 2.51 -7.03 0.69
N ILE A 57 2.17 -6.59 1.89
CA ILE A 57 3.01 -6.74 3.07
C ILE A 57 2.40 -7.80 3.98
N ILE A 58 3.06 -8.97 4.02
CA ILE A 58 2.68 -10.10 4.87
C ILE A 58 3.59 -10.08 6.09
N ARG A 59 3.18 -9.33 7.12
CA ARG A 59 4.01 -9.02 8.30
C ARG A 59 4.47 -10.27 9.05
N ASP A 60 3.59 -11.24 9.25
CA ASP A 60 3.89 -12.48 9.98
C ASP A 60 5.01 -13.30 9.32
N HIS A 61 5.21 -13.09 8.02
CA HIS A 61 6.21 -13.78 7.21
C HIS A 61 7.36 -12.87 6.78
N LYS A 62 7.37 -11.60 7.22
CA LYS A 62 8.35 -10.58 6.82
C LYS A 62 8.55 -10.51 5.29
N LEU A 63 7.45 -10.70 4.55
CA LEU A 63 7.48 -10.82 3.09
C LEU A 63 6.81 -9.60 2.46
N ILE A 64 7.45 -9.08 1.41
CA ILE A 64 6.86 -8.11 0.50
C ILE A 64 6.74 -8.79 -0.86
N VAL A 65 5.56 -8.73 -1.45
CA VAL A 65 5.30 -9.28 -2.79
C VAL A 65 4.85 -8.15 -3.69
N GLU A 66 5.57 -7.95 -4.78
CA GLU A 66 5.11 -7.12 -5.90
C GLU A 66 4.26 -7.98 -6.84
N ALA A 67 3.11 -7.45 -7.25
CA ALA A 67 2.23 -8.06 -8.23
C ALA A 67 1.68 -7.00 -9.20
N ASP A 68 1.13 -7.47 -10.31
CA ASP A 68 0.32 -6.64 -11.19
C ASP A 68 -0.99 -6.23 -10.49
N SER A 69 -1.50 -5.03 -10.78
CA SER A 69 -2.70 -4.48 -10.13
C SER A 69 -3.97 -5.31 -10.40
N SER A 70 -4.00 -6.14 -11.46
CA SER A 70 -5.07 -7.10 -11.73
C SER A 70 -5.27 -8.15 -10.62
N ILE A 71 -4.29 -8.32 -9.71
CA ILE A 71 -4.44 -9.19 -8.54
C ILE A 71 -5.65 -8.80 -7.68
N LEU A 72 -6.01 -7.52 -7.64
CA LEU A 72 -7.20 -7.03 -6.93
C LEU A 72 -8.48 -7.66 -7.49
N THR A 73 -8.59 -7.78 -8.82
CA THR A 73 -9.71 -8.45 -9.48
C THR A 73 -9.76 -9.94 -9.15
N ILE A 74 -8.60 -10.59 -9.03
CA ILE A 74 -8.52 -12.01 -8.64
C ILE A 74 -9.01 -12.17 -7.20
N ILE A 75 -8.55 -11.34 -6.27
CA ILE A 75 -8.97 -11.38 -4.84
C ILE A 75 -10.48 -11.16 -4.72
N GLU A 76 -11.02 -10.20 -5.47
CA GLU A 76 -12.45 -9.90 -5.50
C GLU A 76 -13.26 -11.10 -6.01
N LYS A 77 -12.88 -11.67 -7.17
CA LYS A 77 -13.58 -12.80 -7.78
C LYS A 77 -13.51 -14.07 -6.93
N LEU A 78 -12.36 -14.35 -6.33
CA LEU A 78 -12.20 -15.51 -5.45
C LEU A 78 -12.85 -15.29 -4.09
N GLN A 79 -13.17 -14.05 -3.73
CA GLN A 79 -13.60 -13.64 -2.39
C GLN A 79 -12.68 -14.19 -1.30
N SER A 80 -11.37 -14.31 -1.61
CA SER A 80 -10.38 -14.97 -0.75
C SER A 80 -10.03 -14.12 0.46
N TYR A 81 -10.07 -12.80 0.30
CA TYR A 81 -9.85 -11.83 1.36
C TYR A 81 -10.91 -10.73 1.31
N LYS A 82 -11.23 -10.19 2.48
CA LYS A 82 -12.12 -9.03 2.63
C LYS A 82 -11.31 -7.84 3.13
N SER A 83 -11.47 -6.69 2.46
CA SER A 83 -10.92 -5.42 2.96
C SER A 83 -11.69 -4.97 4.20
N LYS A 84 -10.97 -4.61 5.26
CA LYS A 84 -11.55 -4.14 6.53
C LYS A 84 -11.54 -2.63 6.65
N VAL A 85 -10.40 -2.02 6.30
CA VAL A 85 -10.18 -0.58 6.35
C VAL A 85 -9.20 -0.22 5.25
N ALA A 86 -9.37 0.97 4.66
CA ALA A 86 -8.40 1.56 3.76
C ALA A 86 -7.97 2.93 4.27
N HIS A 87 -6.67 3.16 4.30
CA HIS A 87 -6.10 4.47 4.55
C HIS A 87 -5.64 5.07 3.23
N ASN A 88 -6.08 6.29 2.94
CA ASN A 88 -5.57 7.06 1.82
C ASN A 88 -4.58 8.08 2.36
N CYS A 89 -3.41 8.13 1.74
CA CYS A 89 -2.35 9.05 2.08
C CYS A 89 -2.12 9.96 0.88
N GLU A 90 -2.26 11.27 1.08
CA GLU A 90 -1.94 12.30 0.09
C GLU A 90 -0.73 13.09 0.57
N GLY A 91 0.18 13.39 -0.34
CA GLY A 91 1.43 14.09 -0.02
C GLY A 91 1.96 14.94 -1.17
N LEU A 92 3.08 15.59 -0.88
CA LEU A 92 3.85 16.39 -1.83
C LEU A 92 5.27 15.86 -1.83
N GLN A 93 5.81 15.57 -3.01
CA GLN A 93 7.20 15.20 -3.20
C GLN A 93 8.06 16.45 -3.41
N TYR A 94 9.24 16.43 -2.81
CA TYR A 94 10.25 17.47 -2.93
C TYR A 94 11.58 16.83 -3.27
N ASN A 95 12.26 17.39 -4.27
CA ASN A 95 13.61 16.99 -4.65
C ASN A 95 14.60 17.96 -3.98
N LEU A 96 15.57 17.42 -3.25
CA LEU A 96 16.58 18.16 -2.50
C LEU A 96 17.97 17.59 -2.79
N GLY A 97 18.61 18.12 -3.83
CA GLY A 97 19.89 17.60 -4.30
C GLY A 97 19.74 16.17 -4.80
N ASP A 98 20.36 15.22 -4.11
CA ASP A 98 20.33 13.78 -4.44
C ASP A 98 19.20 13.00 -3.73
N PHE A 99 18.27 13.69 -3.03
CA PHE A 99 17.20 13.10 -2.22
C PHE A 99 15.80 13.52 -2.64
#